data_AF-A0A2X0M8M3-F1
#
_entry.id   AF-A0A2X0M8M3-F1
#
_cell.length_a   1.000
_cell.length_b   1.000
_cell.length_c   1.000
_cell.angle_alpha   90.00
_cell.angle_beta   90.00
_cell.angle_gamma   90.00
#
_symmetry.space_group_name_H-M   'P 1'
#
loop_
_entity.id
_entity.type
_entity.pdbx_description
1 polymer ?
#
loop_
_entity_poly.entity_id
_entity_poly.type
_entity_poly.pdbx_seq_one_letter_code
_entity_poly.pdbx_strand_id
1 'polypeptide(L)'
;MVDQDVSHFQIGVAWCGHGLTAPVPVCSFEQIPLNQGCLTPVEIKLPPGCCLNPSDTAAVVGGNVCTSQRVTDVVLRAFEAAAASQGDCNNLTFGNGGRNEAGEAVEGFGYYETIAGGSGAGPTWDGTSGVHTHMTNTRITDPEILERRYPTILHRFEIRKGSGGEGAYTGGCGVIREIEFLEPIQCSILSERRVYAPYGLAGGASGSRGRNLWIKQARPEQDGDSGLKPRTINLGGKATVKMGRGDRIIIETPGGGGWGKVGEGRKVEDGKKAAFGRGDARGSEAERRGAQEGV
;
A
#
# COMPACT_ATOMS: atom_id res chain seq x y z
N MET A 1 -40.31 11.46 14.94
CA MET A 1 -39.46 12.59 14.52
C MET A 1 -38.29 12.64 15.48
N VAL A 2 -37.26 11.83 15.20
CA VAL A 2 -35.98 11.80 15.90
C VAL A 2 -34.97 11.83 14.76
N ASP A 3 -34.44 13.02 14.50
CA ASP A 3 -33.45 13.26 13.44
C ASP A 3 -32.12 12.69 13.93
N GLN A 4 -31.59 11.70 13.23
CA GLN A 4 -30.33 11.07 13.54
C GLN A 4 -29.19 11.87 12.90
N ASP A 5 -28.34 12.42 13.77
CA ASP A 5 -27.11 13.14 13.44
C ASP A 5 -26.23 12.38 12.44
N VAL A 6 -26.14 12.95 11.23
CA VAL A 6 -25.20 12.56 10.15
C VAL A 6 -23.79 13.02 10.54
N SER A 7 -23.21 12.33 11.52
CA SER A 7 -21.88 12.59 12.10
C SER A 7 -20.76 11.77 11.44
N HIS A 8 -21.00 11.14 10.30
CA HIS A 8 -20.00 10.36 9.57
C HIS A 8 -19.79 10.99 8.19
N PHE A 9 -18.53 11.09 7.77
CA PHE A 9 -18.02 11.70 6.52
C PHE A 9 -17.38 13.10 6.62
N GLN A 10 -16.57 13.37 7.66
CA GLN A 10 -15.50 14.38 7.58
C GLN A 10 -14.20 13.75 7.05
N ILE A 11 -14.07 13.62 5.72
CA ILE A 11 -12.92 12.96 5.07
C ILE A 11 -11.85 13.98 4.60
N GLY A 12 -12.15 15.26 4.40
CA GLY A 12 -11.18 16.23 3.85
C GLY A 12 -10.17 16.81 4.86
N VAL A 13 -10.66 17.42 5.94
CA VAL A 13 -9.81 18.22 6.86
C VAL A 13 -9.17 17.36 7.95
N ALA A 14 -9.92 16.41 8.53
CA ALA A 14 -9.40 15.51 9.55
C ALA A 14 -8.26 14.61 9.02
N TRP A 15 -8.31 14.23 7.75
CA TRP A 15 -7.31 13.34 7.13
C TRP A 15 -6.12 14.07 6.53
N CYS A 16 -6.26 15.33 6.12
CA CYS A 16 -5.10 16.16 5.84
C CYS A 16 -4.31 16.42 7.13
N GLY A 17 -5.02 16.62 8.26
CA GLY A 17 -4.46 16.56 9.61
C GLY A 17 -3.77 15.23 9.89
N HIS A 18 -4.41 14.08 9.66
CA HIS A 18 -3.80 12.75 9.90
C HIS A 18 -2.62 12.42 8.95
N GLY A 19 -2.68 12.86 7.69
CA GLY A 19 -1.60 12.74 6.72
C GLY A 19 -0.39 13.62 7.05
N LEU A 20 -0.58 14.64 7.91
CA LEU A 20 0.45 15.46 8.55
C LEU A 20 0.84 14.93 9.94
N THR A 21 -0.05 14.29 10.71
CA THR A 21 0.32 13.68 12.00
C THR A 21 1.23 12.46 11.86
N ALA A 22 1.20 11.75 10.72
CA ALA A 22 2.13 10.66 10.47
C ALA A 22 3.60 11.15 10.25
N PRO A 23 3.87 12.18 9.42
CA PRO A 23 5.24 12.67 9.21
C PRO A 23 5.76 13.63 10.31
N VAL A 24 4.90 14.37 11.03
CA VAL A 24 5.37 15.33 12.06
C VAL A 24 6.22 14.68 13.17
N PRO A 25 5.85 13.52 13.75
CA PRO A 25 6.71 12.81 14.70
C PRO A 25 7.94 12.19 14.03
N VAL A 26 7.85 11.77 12.76
CA VAL A 26 8.98 11.21 12.01
C VAL A 26 10.07 12.25 11.77
N CYS A 27 9.70 13.51 11.59
CA CYS A 27 10.64 14.63 11.43
C CYS A 27 11.03 15.30 12.75
N SER A 28 10.45 14.91 13.89
CA SER A 28 10.73 15.50 15.20
C SER A 28 11.77 14.69 15.96
N PHE A 29 12.79 15.37 16.50
CA PHE A 29 13.86 14.75 17.29
C PHE A 29 13.46 14.41 18.74
N GLU A 30 12.20 14.70 19.15
CA GLU A 30 11.68 14.44 20.49
C GLU A 30 10.45 13.52 20.47
N GLN A 31 10.30 12.71 21.53
CA GLN A 31 9.11 11.88 21.73
C GLN A 31 7.90 12.77 22.09
N ILE A 32 7.19 13.23 21.07
CA ILE A 32 5.96 14.00 21.22
C ILE A 32 4.77 13.03 21.31
N PRO A 33 3.88 13.17 22.32
CA PRO A 33 2.66 12.39 22.37
C PRO A 33 1.77 12.71 21.17
N LEU A 34 1.28 11.67 20.48
CA LEU A 34 0.42 11.81 19.31
C LEU A 34 -0.98 12.27 19.75
N ASN A 35 -1.19 13.59 19.78
CA ASN A 35 -2.49 14.20 20.08
C ASN A 35 -2.65 15.51 19.29
N GLN A 36 -3.86 16.10 19.32
CA GLN A 36 -4.16 17.32 18.55
C GLN A 36 -3.21 18.50 18.85
N GLY A 37 -2.59 18.53 20.03
CA GLY A 37 -1.64 19.57 20.44
C GLY A 37 -0.39 19.64 19.56
N CYS A 38 0.04 18.54 18.93
CA CYS A 38 1.18 18.57 18.00
C CYS A 38 0.88 19.32 16.69
N LEU A 39 -0.41 19.51 16.37
CA LEU A 39 -0.86 20.26 15.19
C LEU A 39 -1.16 21.74 15.51
N THR A 40 -1.25 22.14 16.79
CA THR A 40 -1.48 23.54 17.18
C THR A 40 -0.54 24.54 16.50
N PRO A 41 0.79 24.29 16.34
CA PRO A 41 1.67 25.24 15.67
C PRO A 41 1.59 25.20 14.13
N VAL A 42 0.79 24.31 13.54
CA VAL A 42 0.71 24.10 12.08
C VAL A 42 -0.52 24.80 11.52
N GLU A 43 -0.32 25.81 10.68
CA GLU A 43 -1.39 26.46 9.93
C GLU A 43 -1.67 25.69 8.62
N ILE A 44 -2.85 25.06 8.50
CA ILE A 44 -3.25 24.30 7.30
C ILE A 44 -4.15 25.17 6.41
N LYS A 45 -3.66 25.58 5.24
CA LYS A 45 -4.41 26.37 4.24
C LYS A 45 -4.88 25.48 3.08
N LEU A 46 -6.17 25.14 3.06
CA LEU A 46 -6.77 24.33 1.99
C LEU A 46 -7.84 25.13 1.23
N PRO A 47 -7.58 25.55 -0.02
CA PRO A 47 -8.58 26.22 -0.84
C PRO A 47 -9.84 25.35 -1.04
N PRO A 48 -11.06 25.92 -0.95
CA PRO A 48 -12.29 25.18 -1.22
C PRO A 48 -12.30 24.58 -2.64
N GLY A 49 -12.84 23.37 -2.78
CA GLY A 49 -12.96 22.67 -4.05
C GLY A 49 -11.66 22.06 -4.57
N CYS A 50 -10.55 22.13 -3.83
CA CYS A 50 -9.32 21.43 -4.19
C CYS A 50 -9.41 19.93 -3.87
N CYS A 51 -8.48 19.13 -4.40
CA CYS A 51 -8.46 17.68 -4.16
C CYS A 51 -8.37 17.29 -2.67
N LEU A 52 -7.83 18.17 -1.82
CA LEU A 52 -7.71 17.97 -0.37
C LEU A 52 -8.86 18.61 0.43
N ASN A 53 -9.71 19.40 -0.22
CA ASN A 53 -10.91 20.02 0.37
C ASN A 53 -12.07 19.98 -0.66
N PRO A 54 -12.53 18.77 -1.02
CA PRO A 54 -13.57 18.60 -2.02
C PRO A 54 -14.96 18.98 -1.47
N SER A 55 -15.96 19.09 -2.35
CA SER A 55 -17.35 19.26 -1.92
C SER A 55 -17.92 17.98 -1.32
N ASP A 56 -19.00 18.12 -0.55
CA ASP A 56 -19.70 16.98 0.09
C ASP A 56 -20.26 15.96 -0.90
N THR A 57 -20.47 16.38 -2.15
CA THR A 57 -20.96 15.54 -3.24
C THR A 57 -19.87 14.80 -4.00
N ALA A 58 -18.60 15.09 -3.73
CA ALA A 58 -17.49 14.51 -4.48
C ALA A 58 -17.19 13.07 -4.00
N ALA A 59 -16.87 12.19 -4.93
CA ALA A 59 -16.43 10.83 -4.60
C ALA A 59 -14.99 10.84 -4.04
N VAL A 60 -14.80 10.33 -2.83
CA VAL A 60 -13.53 10.42 -2.08
C VAL A 60 -12.90 9.07 -1.71
N VAL A 61 -13.40 7.96 -2.27
CA VAL A 61 -13.01 6.59 -1.85
C VAL A 61 -11.50 6.32 -1.84
N GLY A 62 -10.73 6.96 -2.74
CA GLY A 62 -9.27 6.80 -2.82
C GLY A 62 -8.44 7.82 -2.03
N GLY A 63 -9.07 8.75 -1.31
CA GLY A 63 -8.39 9.86 -0.63
C GLY A 63 -7.37 9.38 0.40
N ASN A 64 -7.80 8.57 1.36
CA ASN A 64 -6.96 8.13 2.48
C ASN A 64 -5.80 7.24 2.05
N VAL A 65 -6.03 6.44 1.02
CA VAL A 65 -5.13 5.34 0.64
C VAL A 65 -4.12 5.75 -0.43
N CYS A 66 -4.47 6.68 -1.32
CA CYS A 66 -3.59 7.13 -2.38
C CYS A 66 -3.19 8.60 -2.20
N THR A 67 -4.17 9.48 -1.98
CA THR A 67 -3.90 10.93 -1.89
C THR A 67 -3.12 11.28 -0.62
N SER A 68 -3.48 10.74 0.54
CA SER A 68 -2.74 11.01 1.79
C SER A 68 -1.28 10.54 1.70
N GLN A 69 -1.02 9.39 1.08
CA GLN A 69 0.35 8.92 0.82
C GLN A 69 1.16 9.91 -0.02
N ARG A 70 0.52 10.55 -1.02
CA ARG A 70 1.16 11.59 -1.84
C ARG A 70 1.44 12.87 -1.06
N VAL A 71 0.52 13.28 -0.17
CA VAL A 71 0.75 14.42 0.72
C VAL A 71 1.94 14.13 1.64
N THR A 72 2.02 12.94 2.23
CA THR A 72 3.16 12.53 3.05
C THR A 72 4.47 12.57 2.27
N ASP A 73 4.51 12.04 1.03
CA ASP A 73 5.69 12.13 0.16
C ASP A 73 6.14 13.59 -0.05
N VAL A 74 5.20 14.50 -0.36
CA VAL A 74 5.49 15.92 -0.57
C VAL A 74 6.10 16.55 0.68
N VAL A 75 5.54 16.26 1.86
CA VAL A 75 6.04 16.77 3.14
C VAL A 75 7.45 16.24 3.41
N LEU A 76 7.66 14.92 3.33
CA LEU A 76 8.97 14.31 3.55
C LEU A 76 10.02 14.81 2.56
N ARG A 77 9.64 15.07 1.32
CA ARG A 77 10.53 15.65 0.31
C ARG A 77 10.87 17.09 0.62
N ALA A 78 9.91 17.90 1.07
CA ALA A 78 10.12 19.30 1.39
C ALA A 78 11.13 19.49 2.55
N PHE A 79 11.12 18.56 3.50
CA PHE A 79 12.09 18.52 4.61
C PHE A 79 13.36 17.73 4.29
N GLU A 80 13.47 17.16 3.09
CA GLU A 80 14.53 16.24 2.71
C GLU A 80 14.75 15.12 3.75
N ALA A 81 13.68 14.62 4.37
CA ALA A 81 13.78 13.67 5.49
C ALA A 81 14.06 12.23 5.04
N ALA A 82 13.48 11.83 3.89
CA ALA A 82 13.63 10.49 3.32
C ALA A 82 13.34 10.50 1.81
N ALA A 83 13.90 9.53 1.09
CA ALA A 83 13.48 9.21 -0.27
C ALA A 83 12.04 8.67 -0.29
N ALA A 84 11.40 8.66 -1.45
CA ALA A 84 10.01 8.20 -1.55
C ALA A 84 9.89 6.70 -1.25
N SER A 85 8.94 6.33 -0.40
CA SER A 85 8.47 4.95 -0.32
C SER A 85 7.59 4.61 -1.54
N GLN A 86 7.04 3.40 -1.58
CA GLN A 86 6.01 3.04 -2.56
C GLN A 86 4.85 4.06 -2.61
N GLY A 87 4.59 4.74 -1.48
CA GLY A 87 3.55 5.74 -1.24
C GLY A 87 2.20 5.36 -1.86
N ASP A 88 1.81 4.12 -1.66
CA ASP A 88 0.52 3.61 -2.07
C ASP A 88 0.19 2.44 -1.15
N CYS A 89 -1.10 2.20 -0.95
CA CYS A 89 -1.58 1.05 -0.20
C CYS A 89 -1.77 -0.19 -1.11
N ASN A 90 -1.70 -0.03 -2.44
CA ASN A 90 -1.97 -1.05 -3.46
C ASN A 90 -3.26 -1.82 -3.13
N ASN A 91 -4.40 -1.13 -3.11
CA ASN A 91 -5.65 -1.74 -2.66
C ASN A 91 -6.18 -2.70 -3.72
N LEU A 92 -6.12 -3.98 -3.41
CA LEU A 92 -6.75 -5.03 -4.17
C LEU A 92 -8.09 -5.36 -3.54
N THR A 93 -9.13 -5.36 -4.37
CA THR A 93 -10.45 -5.82 -3.97
C THR A 93 -10.96 -6.81 -4.98
N PHE A 94 -11.65 -7.83 -4.50
CA PHE A 94 -12.40 -8.71 -5.39
C PHE A 94 -13.59 -9.29 -4.67
N GLY A 95 -14.60 -9.69 -5.41
CA GLY A 95 -15.82 -10.22 -4.84
C GLY A 95 -16.90 -10.46 -5.87
N ASN A 96 -17.98 -11.04 -5.37
CA ASN A 96 -19.20 -11.33 -6.11
C ASN A 96 -20.40 -10.86 -5.28
N GLY A 97 -21.55 -10.71 -5.93
CA GLY A 97 -22.77 -10.17 -5.32
C GLY A 97 -22.91 -8.65 -5.49
N GLY A 98 -23.57 -7.99 -4.53
CA GLY A 98 -23.86 -6.56 -4.59
C GLY A 98 -25.27 -6.30 -5.09
N ARG A 99 -25.42 -5.55 -6.19
CA ARG A 99 -26.72 -5.33 -6.84
C ARG A 99 -26.71 -5.83 -8.28
N ASN A 100 -27.76 -6.54 -8.69
CA ASN A 100 -27.94 -6.93 -10.09
C ASN A 100 -28.42 -5.74 -10.95
N GLU A 101 -28.59 -5.97 -12.25
CA GLU A 101 -29.07 -4.96 -13.20
C GLU A 101 -30.49 -4.45 -12.89
N ALA A 102 -31.29 -5.25 -12.17
CA ALA A 102 -32.61 -4.88 -11.66
C ALA A 102 -32.55 -4.12 -10.31
N GLY A 103 -31.35 -3.91 -9.76
CA GLY A 103 -31.13 -3.22 -8.49
C GLY A 103 -31.36 -4.08 -7.24
N GLU A 104 -31.61 -5.37 -7.39
CA GLU A 104 -31.85 -6.31 -6.28
C GLU A 104 -30.54 -6.72 -5.63
N ALA A 105 -30.55 -6.91 -4.31
CA ALA A 105 -29.38 -7.36 -3.57
C ALA A 105 -29.08 -8.82 -3.90
N VAL A 106 -27.86 -9.08 -4.38
CA VAL A 106 -27.36 -10.43 -4.62
C VAL A 106 -26.35 -10.74 -3.53
N GLU A 107 -26.59 -11.82 -2.81
CA GLU A 107 -25.68 -12.31 -1.79
C GLU A 107 -24.34 -12.71 -2.42
N GLY A 108 -23.26 -12.45 -1.70
CA GLY A 108 -21.92 -12.77 -2.14
C GLY A 108 -20.90 -12.38 -1.09
N PHE A 109 -19.69 -12.07 -1.53
CA PHE A 109 -18.59 -11.72 -0.63
C PHE A 109 -17.74 -10.61 -1.21
N GLY A 110 -17.04 -9.90 -0.33
CA GLY A 110 -16.04 -8.91 -0.70
C GLY A 110 -14.74 -9.17 0.06
N TYR A 111 -13.63 -9.18 -0.67
CA TYR A 111 -12.29 -9.19 -0.12
C TYR A 111 -11.64 -7.83 -0.36
N TYR A 112 -10.90 -7.35 0.64
CA TYR A 112 -10.12 -6.12 0.60
C TYR A 112 -8.75 -6.36 1.21
N GLU A 113 -7.69 -6.06 0.46
CA GLU A 113 -6.31 -6.17 0.90
C GLU A 113 -5.52 -4.94 0.49
N THR A 114 -4.65 -4.48 1.39
CA THR A 114 -3.60 -3.51 1.09
C THR A 114 -2.27 -4.25 0.99
N ILE A 115 -1.59 -4.15 -0.14
CA ILE A 115 -0.37 -4.92 -0.40
C ILE A 115 0.86 -4.06 -0.09
N ALA A 116 1.79 -4.64 0.66
CA ALA A 116 3.03 -4.01 1.09
C ALA A 116 3.98 -3.72 -0.09
N GLY A 117 5.00 -2.88 0.13
CA GLY A 117 6.00 -2.58 -0.89
C GLY A 117 7.30 -2.06 -0.31
N GLY A 118 8.05 -1.31 -1.11
CA GLY A 118 9.35 -0.79 -0.68
C GLY A 118 9.26 0.49 0.14
N SER A 119 9.99 0.56 1.25
CA SER A 119 10.22 1.82 1.98
C SER A 119 11.36 2.61 1.35
N GLY A 120 11.28 3.95 1.41
CA GLY A 120 12.35 4.84 0.98
C GLY A 120 13.56 4.78 1.92
N ALA A 121 14.76 4.93 1.34
CA ALA A 121 15.99 5.09 2.11
C ALA A 121 16.07 6.49 2.75
N GLY A 122 16.82 6.62 3.83
CA GLY A 122 17.10 7.89 4.49
C GLY A 122 18.59 8.22 4.58
N PRO A 123 18.93 9.33 5.24
CA PRO A 123 20.32 9.81 5.36
C PRO A 123 21.27 8.84 6.04
N THR A 124 20.75 7.91 6.87
CA THR A 124 21.56 6.97 7.65
C THR A 124 21.05 5.52 7.58
N TRP A 125 20.00 5.22 6.81
CA TRP A 125 19.38 3.89 6.76
C TRP A 125 18.95 3.45 5.36
N ASP A 126 19.06 2.14 5.11
CA ASP A 126 18.47 1.47 3.95
C ASP A 126 16.94 1.34 4.15
N GLY A 127 16.19 1.39 3.05
CA GLY A 127 14.76 1.14 3.03
C GLY A 127 14.43 -0.34 3.27
N THR A 128 13.42 -0.61 4.08
CA THR A 128 12.93 -1.97 4.32
C THR A 128 12.08 -2.49 3.15
N SER A 129 12.27 -3.75 2.78
CA SER A 129 11.55 -4.40 1.68
C SER A 129 10.24 -5.04 2.16
N GLY A 130 9.19 -4.96 1.34
CA GLY A 130 7.92 -5.65 1.59
C GLY A 130 7.19 -5.24 2.86
N VAL A 131 7.24 -3.95 3.21
CA VAL A 131 6.57 -3.39 4.39
C VAL A 131 5.46 -2.42 4.01
N HIS A 132 4.48 -2.30 4.89
CA HIS A 132 3.51 -1.22 4.86
C HIS A 132 4.17 0.08 5.33
N THR A 133 3.90 1.17 4.62
CA THR A 133 4.58 2.46 4.86
C THR A 133 3.59 3.58 5.09
N HIS A 134 3.96 4.51 5.97
CA HIS A 134 3.20 5.72 6.31
C HIS A 134 1.74 5.45 6.69
N MET A 135 0.80 5.67 5.76
CA MET A 135 -0.65 5.62 6.00
C MET A 135 -1.22 4.20 6.06
N THR A 136 -0.39 3.16 5.94
CA THR A 136 -0.84 1.77 5.98
C THR A 136 -0.44 1.09 7.29
N ASN A 137 -1.42 0.55 8.03
CA ASN A 137 -1.22 -0.14 9.32
C ASN A 137 -2.06 -1.44 9.38
N THR A 138 -1.92 -2.28 8.37
CA THR A 138 -2.65 -3.54 8.25
C THR A 138 -1.67 -4.70 8.34
N ARG A 139 -2.12 -5.83 8.88
CA ARG A 139 -1.40 -7.10 8.73
C ARG A 139 -1.82 -7.74 7.42
N ILE A 140 -0.91 -8.46 6.80
CA ILE A 140 -1.27 -9.26 5.63
C ILE A 140 -2.20 -10.42 6.03
N THR A 141 -3.09 -10.81 5.13
CA THR A 141 -3.92 -12.00 5.31
C THR A 141 -3.07 -13.26 5.12
N ASP A 142 -3.14 -14.20 6.06
CA ASP A 142 -2.46 -15.49 5.94
C ASP A 142 -2.92 -16.22 4.68
N PRO A 143 -1.99 -16.79 3.88
CA PRO A 143 -2.34 -17.54 2.66
C PRO A 143 -3.39 -18.62 2.88
N GLU A 144 -3.26 -19.41 3.94
CA GLU A 144 -4.21 -20.50 4.26
C GLU A 144 -5.62 -19.96 4.54
N ILE A 145 -5.74 -18.79 5.16
CA ILE A 145 -7.03 -18.16 5.44
C ILE A 145 -7.63 -17.57 4.17
N LEU A 146 -6.81 -16.98 3.30
CA LEU A 146 -7.23 -16.48 2.00
C LEU A 146 -7.82 -17.62 1.15
N GLU A 147 -7.07 -18.71 0.96
CA GLU A 147 -7.48 -19.84 0.11
C GLU A 147 -8.65 -20.64 0.71
N ARG A 148 -8.76 -20.69 2.05
CA ARG A 148 -9.88 -21.37 2.70
C ARG A 148 -11.20 -20.59 2.61
N ARG A 149 -11.14 -19.26 2.65
CA ARG A 149 -12.34 -18.42 2.70
C ARG A 149 -12.82 -17.94 1.33
N TYR A 150 -11.92 -17.85 0.36
CA TYR A 150 -12.21 -17.27 -0.94
C TYR A 150 -11.85 -18.26 -2.06
N PRO A 151 -12.56 -18.21 -3.20
CA PRO A 151 -12.32 -19.09 -4.34
C PRO A 151 -11.07 -18.63 -5.11
N THR A 152 -9.92 -18.70 -4.45
CA THR A 152 -8.64 -18.19 -4.94
C THR A 152 -7.50 -19.13 -4.57
N ILE A 153 -6.45 -19.15 -5.40
CA ILE A 153 -5.17 -19.78 -5.09
C ILE A 153 -4.09 -18.70 -5.13
N LEU A 154 -3.24 -18.67 -4.11
CA LEU A 154 -2.08 -17.80 -4.07
C LEU A 154 -0.85 -18.53 -4.62
N HIS A 155 -0.41 -18.16 -5.82
CA HIS A 155 0.77 -18.78 -6.45
C HIS A 155 2.09 -18.18 -5.95
N ARG A 156 2.13 -16.86 -5.78
CA ARG A 156 3.34 -16.16 -5.38
C ARG A 156 3.06 -15.06 -4.39
N PHE A 157 3.89 -15.04 -3.36
CA PHE A 157 4.04 -13.90 -2.49
C PHE A 157 5.50 -13.76 -2.06
N GLU A 158 6.23 -12.89 -2.75
CA GLU A 158 7.69 -12.80 -2.63
C GLU A 158 8.18 -11.35 -2.76
N ILE A 159 9.41 -11.10 -2.31
CA ILE A 159 10.08 -9.81 -2.52
C ILE A 159 10.43 -9.64 -4.00
N ARG A 160 10.04 -8.52 -4.60
CA ARG A 160 10.38 -8.11 -5.97
C ARG A 160 11.83 -7.61 -6.00
N LYS A 161 12.80 -8.51 -6.00
CA LYS A 161 14.24 -8.19 -5.96
C LYS A 161 14.62 -7.20 -7.08
N GLY A 162 15.53 -6.27 -6.77
CA GLY A 162 15.99 -5.24 -7.71
C GLY A 162 14.98 -4.14 -8.01
N SER A 163 13.89 -4.05 -7.24
CA SER A 163 12.89 -2.99 -7.41
C SER A 163 13.18 -1.73 -6.60
N GLY A 164 14.04 -1.82 -5.57
CA GLY A 164 14.49 -0.66 -4.81
C GLY A 164 15.46 0.22 -5.60
N GLY A 165 15.42 1.52 -5.36
CA GLY A 165 16.34 2.48 -5.96
C GLY A 165 17.74 2.37 -5.36
N GLU A 166 18.77 2.46 -6.19
CA GLU A 166 20.15 2.45 -5.74
C GLU A 166 20.57 3.79 -5.11
N GLY A 167 21.56 3.74 -4.22
CA GLY A 167 22.14 4.91 -3.57
C GLY A 167 23.26 4.50 -2.62
N ALA A 168 23.80 5.45 -1.87
CA ALA A 168 24.63 5.14 -0.70
C ALA A 168 23.84 4.24 0.27
N TYR A 169 22.56 4.58 0.47
CA TYR A 169 21.56 3.71 1.09
C TYR A 169 20.52 3.31 0.05
N THR A 170 20.19 2.03 0.02
CA THR A 170 19.30 1.44 -0.99
C THR A 170 17.86 1.52 -0.55
N GLY A 171 16.95 1.82 -1.49
CA GLY A 171 15.52 1.74 -1.25
C GLY A 171 15.07 0.29 -1.07
N GLY A 172 14.00 0.10 -0.31
CA GLY A 172 13.39 -1.21 -0.12
C GLY A 172 12.78 -1.77 -1.41
N CYS A 173 12.82 -3.08 -1.58
CA CYS A 173 12.13 -3.75 -2.68
C CYS A 173 10.62 -3.86 -2.39
N GLY A 174 9.82 -3.74 -3.44
CA GLY A 174 8.40 -4.09 -3.43
C GLY A 174 8.17 -5.61 -3.31
N VAL A 175 6.93 -6.04 -3.55
CA VAL A 175 6.53 -7.45 -3.52
C VAL A 175 5.83 -7.84 -4.82
N ILE A 176 5.80 -9.15 -5.09
CA ILE A 176 4.99 -9.76 -6.14
C ILE A 176 3.89 -10.56 -5.45
N ARG A 177 2.64 -10.28 -5.81
CA ARG A 177 1.45 -10.99 -5.34
C ARG A 177 0.71 -11.56 -6.55
N GLU A 178 0.66 -12.89 -6.69
CA GLU A 178 -0.04 -13.57 -7.79
C GLU A 178 -1.18 -14.42 -7.26
N ILE A 179 -2.41 -14.04 -7.62
CA ILE A 179 -3.64 -14.72 -7.19
C ILE A 179 -4.37 -15.23 -8.42
N GLU A 180 -4.70 -16.51 -8.43
CA GLU A 180 -5.60 -17.15 -9.40
C GLU A 180 -7.02 -17.21 -8.84
N PHE A 181 -8.02 -16.94 -9.68
CA PHE A 181 -9.43 -17.03 -9.31
C PHE A 181 -10.04 -18.36 -9.77
N LEU A 182 -10.74 -19.07 -8.89
CA LEU A 182 -11.34 -20.38 -9.15
C LEU A 182 -12.77 -20.29 -9.70
N GLU A 183 -13.36 -19.10 -9.69
CA GLU A 183 -14.67 -18.79 -10.25
C GLU A 183 -14.65 -17.41 -10.93
N PRO A 184 -15.65 -17.09 -11.77
CA PRO A 184 -15.80 -15.73 -12.28
C PRO A 184 -15.98 -14.73 -11.14
N ILE A 185 -15.18 -13.66 -11.13
CA ILE A 185 -15.17 -12.68 -10.05
C ILE A 185 -14.96 -11.26 -10.57
N GLN A 186 -15.54 -10.27 -9.90
CA GLN A 186 -15.17 -8.88 -10.14
C GLN A 186 -13.91 -8.54 -9.34
N CYS A 187 -12.86 -8.09 -10.01
CA CYS A 187 -11.60 -7.68 -9.41
C CYS A 187 -11.36 -6.20 -9.68
N SER A 188 -11.06 -5.41 -8.65
CA SER A 188 -10.72 -4.00 -8.77
C SER A 188 -9.41 -3.69 -8.05
N ILE A 189 -8.57 -2.93 -8.74
CA ILE A 189 -7.29 -2.45 -8.21
C ILE A 189 -7.33 -0.93 -8.14
N LEU A 190 -6.97 -0.37 -6.99
CA LEU A 190 -6.77 1.05 -6.76
C LEU A 190 -5.33 1.24 -6.27
N SER A 191 -4.48 1.72 -7.17
CA SER A 191 -3.05 1.87 -6.94
C SER A 191 -2.45 3.06 -7.67
N GLU A 192 -1.30 3.49 -7.17
CA GLU A 192 -0.48 4.59 -7.66
C GLU A 192 0.95 4.14 -8.01
N ARG A 193 1.81 5.08 -8.40
CA ARG A 193 3.21 4.81 -8.82
C ARG A 193 3.32 3.76 -9.95
N ARG A 194 2.26 3.66 -10.76
CA ARG A 194 2.24 2.90 -12.02
C ARG A 194 2.70 3.74 -13.20
N VAL A 195 2.65 5.08 -13.09
CA VAL A 195 3.12 6.06 -14.08
C VAL A 195 4.41 6.77 -13.63
N TYR A 196 4.44 7.28 -12.41
CA TYR A 196 5.62 7.94 -11.85
C TYR A 196 6.36 7.03 -10.87
N ALA A 197 7.68 6.94 -11.00
CA ALA A 197 8.52 6.17 -10.09
C ALA A 197 8.60 6.84 -8.70
N PRO A 198 8.74 6.06 -7.61
CA PRO A 198 9.19 6.56 -6.31
C PRO A 198 10.56 7.21 -6.44
N TYR A 199 10.68 8.51 -6.15
CA TYR A 199 11.92 9.26 -6.35
C TYR A 199 12.97 8.91 -5.29
N GLY A 200 14.24 8.89 -5.69
CA GLY A 200 15.36 8.94 -4.76
C GLY A 200 15.64 10.36 -4.25
N LEU A 201 16.53 10.49 -3.27
CA LEU A 201 16.94 11.78 -2.70
C LEU A 201 18.47 11.88 -2.54
N ALA A 202 18.99 13.10 -2.42
CA ALA A 202 20.42 13.37 -2.26
C ALA A 202 21.34 12.70 -3.31
N GLY A 203 20.84 12.49 -4.53
CA GLY A 203 21.57 11.80 -5.61
C GLY A 203 21.32 10.29 -5.71
N GLY A 204 20.46 9.73 -4.87
CA GLY A 204 19.96 8.37 -4.99
C GLY A 204 19.00 8.20 -6.17
N ALA A 205 18.96 6.99 -6.72
CA ALA A 205 18.13 6.61 -7.84
C ALA A 205 16.67 6.33 -7.42
N SER A 206 15.76 6.45 -8.39
CA SER A 206 14.35 6.14 -8.19
C SER A 206 14.11 4.63 -8.05
N GLY A 207 13.13 4.25 -7.25
CA GLY A 207 12.62 2.89 -7.21
C GLY A 207 11.88 2.51 -8.49
N SER A 208 11.68 1.21 -8.71
CA SER A 208 10.86 0.70 -9.80
C SER A 208 9.39 1.07 -9.63
N ARG A 209 8.73 1.40 -10.74
CA ARG A 209 7.27 1.52 -10.84
C ARG A 209 6.60 0.16 -10.59
N GLY A 210 5.44 0.19 -9.95
CA GLY A 210 4.59 -1.00 -9.84
C GLY A 210 3.95 -1.37 -11.18
N ARG A 211 3.37 -2.57 -11.25
CA ARG A 211 2.61 -3.08 -12.40
C ARG A 211 1.45 -3.94 -11.91
N ASN A 212 0.31 -3.84 -12.60
CA ASN A 212 -0.84 -4.69 -12.35
C ASN A 212 -1.12 -5.46 -13.65
N LEU A 213 -0.90 -6.77 -13.63
CA LEU A 213 -1.00 -7.62 -14.82
C LEU A 213 -2.13 -8.62 -14.62
N TRP A 214 -3.01 -8.71 -15.61
CA TRP A 214 -4.04 -9.73 -15.71
C TRP A 214 -3.59 -10.77 -16.72
N ILE A 215 -3.39 -12.00 -16.25
CA ILE A 215 -3.21 -13.18 -17.10
C ILE A 215 -4.59 -13.75 -17.39
N LYS A 216 -5.17 -13.34 -18.53
CA LYS A 216 -6.47 -13.84 -18.97
C LYS A 216 -6.28 -15.17 -19.67
N GLN A 217 -6.95 -16.21 -19.16
CA GLN A 217 -6.98 -17.51 -19.83
C GLN A 217 -7.80 -17.43 -21.11
N ALA A 218 -7.38 -18.22 -22.08
CA ALA A 218 -8.11 -18.43 -23.32
C ALA A 218 -9.49 -19.06 -23.03
N ARG A 219 -10.57 -18.44 -23.52
CA ARG A 219 -11.92 -19.02 -23.43
C ARG A 219 -12.51 -19.12 -24.83
N PRO A 220 -12.56 -20.33 -25.43
CA PRO A 220 -13.10 -20.51 -26.79
C PRO A 220 -14.50 -19.90 -26.97
N GLU A 221 -15.34 -19.99 -25.94
CA GLU A 221 -16.72 -19.47 -25.95
C GLU A 221 -16.81 -17.94 -25.99
N GLN A 222 -15.78 -17.21 -25.55
CA GLN A 222 -15.79 -15.74 -25.48
C GLN A 222 -14.77 -15.08 -26.42
N ASP A 223 -13.67 -15.78 -26.71
CA ASP A 223 -12.53 -15.25 -27.45
C ASP A 223 -12.46 -15.82 -28.89
N GLY A 224 -13.34 -16.78 -29.25
CA GLY A 224 -13.38 -17.42 -30.57
C GLY A 224 -12.41 -18.59 -30.75
N ASP A 225 -12.64 -19.40 -31.79
CA ASP A 225 -11.86 -20.59 -32.12
C ASP A 225 -10.52 -20.21 -32.79
N SER A 226 -9.47 -19.98 -32.01
CA SER A 226 -8.12 -19.82 -32.59
C SER A 226 -6.98 -20.11 -31.61
N GLY A 227 -6.66 -21.37 -31.34
CA GLY A 227 -5.34 -21.78 -30.78
C GLY A 227 -4.80 -20.92 -29.61
N LEU A 228 -5.72 -20.49 -28.72
CA LEU A 228 -5.50 -19.33 -27.88
C LEU A 228 -4.54 -19.63 -26.72
N LYS A 229 -3.45 -18.87 -26.65
CA LYS A 229 -2.56 -18.82 -25.48
C LYS A 229 -3.11 -17.82 -24.45
N PRO A 230 -2.77 -17.98 -23.15
CA PRO A 230 -3.06 -16.95 -22.16
C PRO A 230 -2.49 -15.60 -22.59
N ARG A 231 -3.24 -14.52 -22.40
CA ARG A 231 -2.81 -13.16 -22.72
C ARG A 231 -2.51 -12.36 -21.46
N THR A 232 -1.44 -11.59 -21.49
CA THR A 232 -1.06 -10.68 -20.40
C THR A 232 -1.54 -9.27 -20.71
N ILE A 233 -2.43 -8.73 -19.88
CA ILE A 233 -2.98 -7.38 -20.01
C ILE A 233 -2.49 -6.52 -18.85
N ASN A 234 -1.96 -5.33 -19.11
CA ASN A 234 -1.66 -4.36 -18.07
C ASN A 234 -2.93 -3.56 -17.73
N LEU A 235 -3.38 -3.63 -16.47
CA LEU A 235 -4.60 -2.97 -16.00
C LEU A 235 -4.41 -1.48 -15.66
N GLY A 236 -3.17 -0.97 -15.69
CA GLY A 236 -2.88 0.38 -15.20
C GLY A 236 -3.02 0.49 -13.68
N GLY A 237 -3.12 1.72 -13.16
CA GLY A 237 -3.19 1.98 -11.71
C GLY A 237 -4.58 1.80 -11.10
N LYS A 238 -5.64 2.06 -11.89
CA LYS A 238 -7.03 2.01 -11.44
C LYS A 238 -7.87 1.30 -12.48
N ALA A 239 -8.44 0.16 -12.12
CA ALA A 239 -9.29 -0.60 -13.02
C ALA A 239 -10.21 -1.53 -12.24
N THR A 240 -11.38 -1.79 -12.82
CA THR A 240 -12.30 -2.86 -12.41
C THR A 240 -12.52 -3.76 -13.62
N VAL A 241 -12.30 -5.05 -13.45
CA VAL A 241 -12.44 -6.06 -14.50
C VAL A 241 -13.18 -7.28 -13.98
N LYS A 242 -13.98 -7.91 -14.84
CA LYS A 242 -14.55 -9.23 -14.57
C LYS A 242 -13.54 -10.28 -15.02
N MET A 243 -12.93 -10.96 -14.06
CA MET A 243 -12.01 -12.06 -14.32
C MET A 243 -12.79 -13.37 -14.31
N GLY A 244 -12.43 -14.29 -15.19
CA GLY A 244 -13.05 -15.61 -15.21
C GLY A 244 -12.25 -16.65 -14.43
N ARG A 245 -12.80 -17.85 -14.27
CA ARG A 245 -12.12 -19.00 -13.67
C ARG A 245 -10.78 -19.32 -14.35
N GLY A 246 -9.71 -19.43 -13.57
CA GLY A 246 -8.33 -19.68 -13.99
C GLY A 246 -7.54 -18.42 -14.38
N ASP A 247 -8.21 -17.26 -14.46
CA ASP A 247 -7.51 -15.99 -14.67
C ASP A 247 -6.69 -15.63 -13.43
N ARG A 248 -5.58 -14.93 -13.65
CA ARG A 248 -4.70 -14.49 -12.56
C ARG A 248 -4.50 -13.00 -12.55
N ILE A 249 -4.46 -12.42 -11.35
CA ILE A 249 -3.98 -11.07 -11.11
C ILE A 249 -2.57 -11.16 -10.52
N ILE A 250 -1.61 -10.48 -11.15
CA ILE A 250 -0.25 -10.30 -10.65
C ILE A 250 -0.08 -8.83 -10.32
N ILE A 251 0.20 -8.54 -9.06
CA ILE A 251 0.51 -7.21 -8.57
C ILE A 251 1.99 -7.17 -8.23
N GLU A 252 2.73 -6.40 -9.00
CA GLU A 252 4.09 -5.98 -8.68
C GLU A 252 4.01 -4.63 -7.99
N THR A 253 4.25 -4.57 -6.67
CA THR A 253 4.21 -3.30 -5.96
C THR A 253 5.49 -2.48 -6.20
N PRO A 254 5.42 -1.14 -6.07
CA PRO A 254 6.58 -0.28 -6.26
C PRO A 254 7.67 -0.54 -5.21
N GLY A 255 8.92 -0.29 -5.58
CA GLY A 255 10.03 -0.19 -4.62
C GLY A 255 10.04 1.16 -3.89
N GLY A 256 11.04 1.36 -3.04
CA GLY A 256 11.39 2.68 -2.50
C GLY A 256 12.54 3.33 -3.27
N GLY A 257 12.67 4.64 -3.20
CA GLY A 257 13.83 5.38 -3.72
C GLY A 257 15.08 5.21 -2.84
N GLY A 258 16.25 5.29 -3.46
CA GLY A 258 17.55 5.29 -2.78
C GLY A 258 17.93 6.67 -2.26
N TRP A 259 18.94 6.70 -1.39
CA TRP A 259 19.49 7.92 -0.80
C TRP A 259 20.99 8.02 -1.07
N GLY A 260 21.46 9.22 -1.45
CA GLY A 260 22.89 9.48 -1.65
C GLY A 260 23.42 8.88 -2.94
N LYS A 261 24.58 9.34 -3.43
CA LYS A 261 25.17 8.77 -4.64
C LYS A 261 25.77 7.39 -4.35
N VAL A 262 25.68 6.48 -5.32
CA VAL A 262 26.37 5.19 -5.23
C VAL A 262 27.87 5.42 -5.07
N GLY A 263 28.47 4.77 -4.07
CA GLY A 263 29.89 4.93 -3.73
C GLY A 263 30.20 6.07 -2.75
N GLU A 264 29.21 6.89 -2.38
CA GLU A 264 29.34 7.80 -1.25
C GLU A 264 29.38 6.99 0.06
N GLY A 265 30.31 7.34 0.96
CA GLY A 265 30.51 6.60 2.20
C GLY A 265 29.26 6.64 3.09
N ARG A 266 28.79 5.46 3.51
CA ARG A 266 27.70 5.34 4.49
C ARG A 266 28.15 5.99 5.80
N LYS A 267 27.41 6.99 6.27
CA LYS A 267 27.60 7.56 7.60
C LYS A 267 27.09 6.53 8.61
N VAL A 268 28.01 5.88 9.31
CA VAL A 268 27.66 5.03 10.45
C VAL A 268 27.36 5.96 11.61
N GLU A 269 26.11 6.00 12.08
CA GLU A 269 25.86 6.57 13.41
C GLU A 269 26.52 5.64 14.44
N ASP A 270 27.44 6.19 15.23
CA ASP A 270 27.94 5.53 16.44
C ASP A 270 26.73 5.13 17.29
N GLY A 271 26.54 3.82 17.43
CA GLY A 271 25.31 3.20 17.90
C GLY A 271 24.89 3.58 19.31
N LYS A 272 24.30 4.76 19.50
CA LYS A 272 23.18 4.89 20.43
C LYS A 272 21.98 4.25 19.75
N LYS A 273 21.94 2.91 19.78
CA LYS A 273 20.67 2.20 19.57
C LYS A 273 19.67 2.89 20.49
N ALA A 274 18.69 3.59 19.91
CA ALA A 274 17.48 3.88 20.64
C ALA A 274 17.07 2.53 21.24
N ALA A 275 17.06 2.44 22.56
CA ALA A 275 16.66 1.24 23.26
C ALA A 275 15.16 1.07 23.03
N PHE A 276 14.78 0.62 21.82
CA PHE A 276 13.65 -0.27 21.69
C PHE A 276 14.05 -1.48 22.52
N GLY A 277 13.64 -1.47 23.79
CA GLY A 277 13.70 -2.65 24.63
C GLY A 277 13.23 -3.81 23.78
N ARG A 278 13.95 -4.94 23.84
CA ARG A 278 13.53 -6.18 23.17
C ARG A 278 12.06 -6.36 23.49
N GLY A 279 11.19 -6.03 22.55
CA GLY A 279 9.79 -6.39 22.66
C GLY A 279 9.81 -7.90 22.76
N ASP A 280 9.19 -8.43 23.81
CA ASP A 280 9.04 -9.87 23.95
C ASP A 280 8.65 -10.46 22.60
N ALA A 281 9.22 -11.62 22.28
CA ALA A 281 8.83 -12.32 21.07
C ALA A 281 7.29 -12.45 21.09
N ARG A 282 6.62 -11.92 20.06
CA ARG A 282 5.17 -12.04 19.89
C ARG A 282 4.91 -12.76 18.57
N GLY A 283 3.96 -13.68 18.60
CA GLY A 283 3.62 -14.53 17.46
C GLY A 283 3.52 -16.01 17.87
N SER A 284 3.06 -16.83 16.95
CA SER A 284 2.75 -18.25 17.20
C SER A 284 3.98 -19.06 17.66
N GLU A 285 5.18 -18.73 17.20
CA GLU A 285 6.42 -19.37 17.67
C GLU A 285 6.81 -18.97 19.10
N ALA A 286 6.54 -17.73 19.49
CA ALA A 286 6.82 -17.23 20.84
C ALA A 286 5.86 -17.80 21.86
N GLU A 287 4.57 -17.92 21.50
CA GLU A 287 3.56 -18.61 22.30
C GLU A 287 3.86 -20.10 22.44
N ARG A 288 4.34 -20.76 21.37
CA ARG A 288 4.79 -22.17 21.43
C ARG A 288 6.01 -22.38 22.32
N ARG A 289 7.00 -21.49 22.28
CA ARG A 289 8.16 -21.56 23.18
C ARG A 289 7.78 -21.33 24.64
N GLY A 290 6.93 -20.35 24.92
CA GLY A 290 6.43 -20.11 26.27
C GLY A 290 5.61 -21.29 26.83
N ALA A 291 4.89 -22.02 25.99
CA ALA A 291 4.16 -23.22 26.38
C ALA A 291 5.06 -24.46 26.61
N GLN A 292 6.25 -24.51 26.00
CA GLN A 292 7.24 -25.58 26.21
C GLN A 292 8.16 -25.33 27.40
N GLU A 293 8.36 -24.07 27.80
CA GLU A 293 9.20 -23.68 28.94
C GLU A 293 8.42 -23.63 30.27
N GLY A 294 7.14 -24.03 30.26
CA GLY A 294 6.24 -24.06 31.43
C GLY A 294 6.04 -25.44 32.07
N VAL A 295 7.12 -26.19 32.33
CA VAL A 295 7.17 -27.34 33.26
C VAL A 295 8.38 -27.21 34.17
#